data_AF-A0A840SFL5-F1
#
_entry.id   AF-A0A840SFL5-F1
#
_cell.length_a   1.000
_cell.length_b   1.000
_cell.length_c   1.000
_cell.angle_alpha   90.00
_cell.angle_beta   90.00
_cell.angle_gamma   90.00
#
_symmetry.space_group_name_H-M   'P 1'
#
loop_
_entity.id
_entity.type
_entity.pdbx_description
1 polymer ?
#
loop_
_entity_poly.entity_id
_entity_poly.type
_entity_poly.pdbx_seq_one_letter_code
_entity_poly.pdbx_strand_id
1 'polypeptide(L)'
;MQDRAKVIFGNAIEKAAYKKACKSKKKYAGKFGDDSEKNYPVAIQKNAYIGDLLDVRNVLVGSLETNAHYDKNASIPMEEFDVKKGIIVGNIRMGFGHYRISMAIASAAKSMGYIPYWMDLNSYGETTCTKVISAQNDLYSLGSRLSSKSALFNRFIWEPLNYEGFRKLSYNAGDQKNAELMAAVFKNIPKDIPVVGTHVWPAQAAVHAGMKRVVNAIPDNWPMALHFAEGSVHAVQTHQAYQGYRILNGMNGEKVLNPMPEDSLVYTGHYVDHELVSNIEADCEARKERKAHGKPMRFLLTIGGAGAQKEIFAAIIKNLLPVIKLKVAALYINVGDYKNVWYDLLKEIPEMKELSTEHFDDWTEMQKFASDAVTGEVTGIHGFYHQNIFEAVYATNLLIRSADVLVTKPSELAFYPIPKLFIKRVGGHEKWGAIHSAEIGDGTLECQDIPHVLQMINLFVSDHRLLNDMCDNIIANKKAGIYDGAYKVVELATRR
;
A
#
# COMPACT_ATOMS: atom_id res chain seq x y z
N MET A 1 23.70 -9.48 21.09
CA MET A 1 22.77 -8.48 20.53
C MET A 1 21.74 -8.15 21.59
N GLN A 2 21.41 -6.88 21.83
CA GLN A 2 20.42 -6.48 22.83
C GLN A 2 19.02 -6.93 22.39
N ASP A 3 18.19 -7.42 23.32
CA ASP A 3 16.81 -7.84 23.03
C ASP A 3 15.94 -6.60 22.73
N ARG A 4 15.58 -6.42 21.46
CA ARG A 4 14.82 -5.27 20.92
C ARG A 4 13.40 -5.16 21.46
N ALA A 5 12.85 -6.23 22.05
CA ALA A 5 11.55 -6.15 22.72
C ALA A 5 11.65 -5.59 24.16
N LYS A 6 12.86 -5.46 24.70
CA LYS A 6 13.10 -5.00 26.08
C LYS A 6 13.41 -3.49 26.15
N VAL A 7 14.04 -2.95 25.12
CA VAL A 7 14.36 -1.53 24.98
C VAL A 7 14.13 -1.17 23.51
N ILE A 8 13.38 -0.09 23.25
CA ILE A 8 13.07 0.40 21.89
C ILE A 8 13.50 1.86 21.81
N PHE A 9 14.48 2.16 20.95
CA PHE A 9 15.09 3.49 20.78
C PHE A 9 15.55 4.13 22.11
N GLY A 10 16.18 3.32 22.96
CA GLY A 10 16.62 3.76 24.29
C GLY A 10 15.51 3.87 25.34
N ASN A 11 14.27 3.44 25.04
CA ASN A 11 13.16 3.44 25.97
C ASN A 11 12.91 2.04 26.54
N ALA A 12 13.09 1.88 27.85
CA ALA A 12 12.88 0.60 28.52
C ALA A 12 11.40 0.20 28.54
N ILE A 13 11.11 -1.04 28.15
CA ILE A 13 9.78 -1.63 28.18
C ILE A 13 9.51 -2.23 29.57
N GLU A 14 8.31 -1.99 30.09
CA GLU A 14 7.90 -2.51 31.38
C GLU A 14 8.04 -4.04 31.44
N LYS A 15 8.49 -4.56 32.59
CA LYS A 15 8.72 -5.99 32.80
C LYS A 15 7.47 -6.83 32.48
N ALA A 16 6.28 -6.34 32.81
CA ALA A 16 5.02 -7.03 32.53
C ALA A 16 4.73 -7.12 31.02
N ALA A 17 4.87 -6.00 30.30
CA ALA A 17 4.71 -5.95 28.85
C ALA A 17 5.74 -6.85 28.14
N TYR A 18 7.01 -6.80 28.54
CA TYR A 18 8.05 -7.68 28.01
C TYR A 18 7.75 -9.17 28.26
N LYS A 19 7.32 -9.53 29.48
CA LYS A 19 6.88 -10.91 29.78
C LYS A 19 5.70 -11.34 28.90
N LYS A 20 4.76 -10.43 28.61
CA LYS A 20 3.63 -10.69 27.70
C LYS A 20 4.12 -10.92 26.26
N ALA A 21 5.07 -10.12 25.77
CA ALA A 21 5.70 -10.32 24.47
C ALA A 21 6.39 -11.70 24.36
N CYS A 22 7.17 -12.09 25.37
CA CYS A 22 7.79 -13.43 25.41
C CYS A 22 6.77 -14.56 25.43
N LYS A 23 5.67 -14.40 26.17
CA LYS A 23 4.56 -15.37 26.17
C LYS A 23 3.88 -15.45 24.80
N SER A 24 3.72 -14.32 24.11
CA SER A 24 3.19 -14.27 22.74
C SER A 24 4.05 -15.09 21.78
N LYS A 25 5.37 -14.86 21.76
CA LYS A 25 6.29 -15.65 20.93
C LYS A 25 6.15 -17.15 21.21
N LYS A 26 6.19 -17.55 22.48
CA LYS A 26 6.02 -18.96 22.89
C LYS A 26 4.70 -19.56 22.43
N LYS A 27 3.60 -18.79 22.50
CA LYS A 27 2.28 -19.22 22.02
C LYS A 27 2.29 -19.46 20.51
N TYR A 28 2.86 -18.55 19.73
CA TYR A 28 2.97 -18.71 18.27
C TYR A 28 3.89 -19.87 17.90
N ALA A 29 5.03 -20.00 18.58
CA ALA A 29 5.94 -21.13 18.39
C ALA A 29 5.26 -22.48 18.69
N GLY A 30 4.50 -22.56 19.79
CA GLY A 30 3.74 -23.77 20.12
C GLY A 30 2.61 -24.08 19.14
N LYS A 31 2.01 -23.06 18.50
CA LYS A 31 0.92 -23.24 17.53
C LYS A 31 1.41 -23.58 16.12
N PHE A 32 2.51 -22.98 15.68
CA PHE A 32 2.94 -23.03 14.27
C PHE A 32 4.32 -23.67 14.04
N GLY A 33 5.07 -23.95 15.11
CA GLY A 33 6.45 -24.40 15.07
C GLY A 33 7.45 -23.28 15.38
N ASP A 34 8.71 -23.65 15.58
CA ASP A 34 9.84 -22.73 15.67
C ASP A 34 10.86 -23.14 14.61
N ASP A 35 11.05 -22.29 13.60
CA ASP A 35 11.93 -22.56 12.47
C ASP A 35 13.31 -21.90 12.61
N SER A 36 13.68 -21.41 13.80
CA SER A 36 14.96 -20.73 14.05
C SER A 36 16.18 -21.51 13.53
N GLU A 37 16.17 -22.84 13.66
CA GLU A 37 17.26 -23.70 13.19
C GLU A 37 17.09 -24.21 11.75
N LYS A 38 15.91 -24.04 11.14
CA LYS A 38 15.68 -24.52 9.77
C LYS A 38 16.55 -23.81 8.76
N ASN A 39 16.82 -24.49 7.65
CA ASN A 39 17.62 -23.99 6.55
C ASN A 39 16.84 -24.13 5.25
N TYR A 40 16.10 -23.09 4.87
CA TYR A 40 15.25 -23.11 3.69
C TYR A 40 16.04 -22.80 2.42
N PRO A 41 16.00 -23.64 1.37
CA PRO A 41 16.61 -23.30 0.10
C PRO A 41 15.97 -22.02 -0.48
N VAL A 42 16.73 -21.29 -1.28
CA VAL A 42 16.28 -20.07 -1.95
C VAL A 42 16.53 -20.22 -3.44
N ALA A 43 15.53 -19.91 -4.25
CA ALA A 43 15.63 -19.82 -5.70
C ALA A 43 15.07 -18.47 -6.17
N ILE A 44 15.52 -18.00 -7.33
CA ILE A 44 15.07 -16.74 -7.93
C ILE A 44 14.46 -17.04 -9.29
N GLN A 45 13.25 -16.53 -9.53
CA GLN A 45 12.57 -16.68 -10.81
C GLN A 45 11.94 -15.33 -11.19
N LYS A 46 12.06 -14.91 -12.46
CA LYS A 46 11.36 -13.72 -12.95
C LYS A 46 9.85 -13.85 -12.67
N ASN A 47 9.24 -12.78 -12.17
CA ASN A 47 7.81 -12.78 -11.86
C ASN A 47 6.98 -12.78 -13.16
N ALA A 48 6.04 -13.71 -13.29
CA ALA A 48 5.25 -13.87 -14.51
C ALA A 48 4.29 -12.71 -14.82
N TYR A 49 3.90 -11.91 -13.83
CA TYR A 49 2.84 -10.90 -13.96
C TYR A 49 3.41 -9.48 -14.03
N ILE A 50 4.35 -9.16 -13.15
CA ILE A 50 4.99 -7.82 -13.06
C ILE A 50 6.47 -7.83 -13.43
N GLY A 51 7.03 -8.97 -13.83
CA GLY A 51 8.44 -9.09 -14.17
C GLY A 51 8.83 -8.28 -15.39
N ASP A 52 7.99 -8.17 -16.42
CA ASP A 52 8.33 -7.35 -17.60
C ASP A 52 8.20 -5.85 -17.30
N LEU A 53 7.10 -5.47 -16.65
CA LEU A 53 6.78 -4.08 -16.32
C LEU A 53 7.73 -3.48 -15.29
N LEU A 54 8.06 -4.23 -14.23
CA LEU A 54 8.82 -3.73 -13.09
C LEU A 54 10.19 -4.40 -12.91
N ASP A 55 10.61 -5.28 -13.83
CA ASP A 55 11.86 -6.05 -13.76
C ASP A 55 11.99 -6.87 -12.45
N VAL A 56 10.83 -7.30 -11.94
CA VAL A 56 10.73 -7.99 -10.66
C VAL A 56 11.05 -9.47 -10.78
N ARG A 57 11.85 -9.97 -9.84
CA ARG A 57 12.18 -11.39 -9.66
C ARG A 57 11.68 -11.88 -8.31
N ASN A 58 10.91 -12.95 -8.29
CA ASN A 58 10.43 -13.58 -7.05
C ASN A 58 11.59 -14.25 -6.30
N VAL A 59 11.66 -13.99 -4.99
CA VAL A 59 12.50 -14.75 -4.06
C VAL A 59 11.68 -15.91 -3.52
N LEU A 60 11.95 -17.11 -4.02
CA LEU A 60 11.24 -18.33 -3.66
C LEU A 60 11.99 -19.01 -2.50
N VAL A 61 11.39 -19.02 -1.31
CA VAL A 61 11.98 -19.63 -0.10
C VAL A 61 11.25 -20.92 0.24
N GLY A 62 12.02 -21.97 0.54
CA GLY A 62 11.50 -23.27 0.93
C GLY A 62 11.09 -24.14 -0.27
N SER A 63 10.14 -25.04 -0.06
CA SER A 63 9.62 -25.94 -1.10
C SER A 63 8.90 -25.16 -2.20
N LEU A 64 9.42 -25.27 -3.43
CA LEU A 64 8.85 -24.65 -4.63
C LEU A 64 7.41 -25.12 -4.89
N GLU A 65 7.10 -26.39 -4.63
CA GLU A 65 5.75 -26.96 -4.85
C GLU A 65 4.67 -26.26 -4.02
N THR A 66 5.05 -25.72 -2.86
CA THR A 66 4.14 -25.03 -1.94
C THR A 66 4.25 -23.51 -2.00
N ASN A 67 5.13 -22.99 -2.87
CA ASN A 67 5.37 -21.56 -2.97
C ASN A 67 4.30 -20.92 -3.86
N ALA A 68 3.60 -19.90 -3.34
CA ALA A 68 2.49 -19.25 -4.02
C ALA A 68 2.88 -18.53 -5.33
N HIS A 69 4.16 -18.19 -5.49
CA HIS A 69 4.68 -17.43 -6.63
C HIS A 69 5.57 -18.25 -7.56
N TYR A 70 5.73 -19.55 -7.30
CA TYR A 70 6.50 -20.42 -8.19
C TYR A 70 5.67 -20.76 -9.43
N ASP A 71 6.17 -20.38 -10.60
CA ASP A 71 5.59 -20.80 -11.87
C ASP A 71 6.34 -22.02 -12.41
N LYS A 72 5.71 -23.19 -12.27
CA LYS A 72 6.27 -24.47 -12.77
C LYS A 72 6.28 -24.58 -14.30
N ASN A 73 5.41 -23.82 -14.97
CA ASN A 73 5.19 -23.90 -16.42
C ASN A 73 6.04 -22.86 -17.17
N ALA A 74 6.52 -21.85 -16.44
CA ALA A 74 7.47 -20.88 -16.97
C ALA A 74 8.75 -21.59 -17.43
N SER A 75 9.07 -21.45 -18.72
CA SER A 75 10.40 -21.78 -19.27
C SER A 75 11.46 -20.74 -18.84
N ILE A 76 11.28 -20.12 -17.67
CA ILE A 76 12.12 -19.06 -17.13
C ILE A 76 13.21 -19.73 -16.30
N PRO A 77 14.50 -19.55 -16.64
CA PRO A 77 15.59 -20.14 -15.88
C PRO A 77 15.64 -19.55 -14.46
N MET A 78 16.11 -20.36 -13.52
CA MET A 78 16.43 -19.85 -12.19
C MET A 78 17.62 -18.89 -12.28
N GLU A 79 17.54 -17.79 -11.55
CA GLU A 79 18.58 -16.77 -11.49
C GLU A 79 19.36 -16.83 -10.17
N GLU A 80 20.51 -16.17 -10.13
CA GLU A 80 21.26 -15.91 -8.91
C GLU A 80 21.05 -14.47 -8.44
N PHE A 81 21.37 -14.20 -7.18
CA PHE A 81 21.38 -12.84 -6.66
C PHE A 81 22.53 -12.01 -7.26
N ASP A 82 22.21 -10.86 -7.84
CA ASP A 82 23.19 -9.80 -8.08
C ASP A 82 23.40 -9.03 -6.79
N VAL A 83 24.52 -9.28 -6.10
CA VAL A 83 24.84 -8.61 -4.82
C VAL A 83 25.20 -7.13 -4.96
N LYS A 84 25.43 -6.63 -6.19
CA LYS A 84 25.79 -5.24 -6.45
C LYS A 84 24.57 -4.40 -6.83
N LYS A 85 23.70 -4.93 -7.69
CA LYS A 85 22.50 -4.26 -8.21
C LYS A 85 21.21 -4.73 -7.56
N GLY A 86 21.23 -5.82 -6.80
CA GLY A 86 20.05 -6.36 -6.14
C GLY A 86 19.53 -5.47 -5.03
N ILE A 87 18.21 -5.38 -4.93
CA ILE A 87 17.50 -4.81 -3.79
C ILE A 87 16.31 -5.70 -3.45
N ILE A 88 16.19 -6.11 -2.19
CA ILE A 88 15.05 -6.91 -1.73
C ILE A 88 13.89 -5.95 -1.42
N VAL A 89 12.74 -6.19 -2.02
CA VAL A 89 11.47 -5.54 -1.69
C VAL A 89 10.65 -6.54 -0.86
N GLY A 90 10.80 -6.44 0.46
CA GLY A 90 10.15 -7.33 1.43
C GLY A 90 8.74 -6.85 1.75
N ASN A 91 7.74 -7.72 1.59
CA ASN A 91 6.34 -7.34 1.74
C ASN A 91 5.48 -8.46 2.36
N ILE A 92 4.22 -8.11 2.65
CA ILE A 92 3.16 -9.02 3.08
C ILE A 92 1.85 -8.67 2.40
N ARG A 93 0.94 -9.64 2.32
CA ARG A 93 -0.44 -9.44 1.90
C ARG A 93 -1.34 -9.13 3.09
N MET A 94 -1.61 -7.85 3.33
CA MET A 94 -2.67 -7.35 4.20
C MET A 94 -3.50 -6.30 3.44
N GLY A 95 -4.26 -6.76 2.44
CA GLY A 95 -4.92 -5.89 1.46
C GLY A 95 -3.98 -5.45 0.32
N PHE A 96 -4.38 -4.43 -0.42
CA PHE A 96 -3.66 -3.95 -1.62
C PHE A 96 -2.55 -2.94 -1.33
N GLY A 97 -2.59 -2.29 -0.17
CA GLY A 97 -1.73 -1.14 0.16
C GLY A 97 -0.24 -1.46 0.16
N HIS A 98 0.18 -2.49 0.89
CA HIS A 98 1.61 -2.86 0.98
C HIS A 98 2.18 -3.32 -0.35
N TYR A 99 1.40 -4.02 -1.18
CA TYR A 99 1.83 -4.39 -2.53
C TYR A 99 1.99 -3.16 -3.42
N ARG A 100 1.09 -2.18 -3.32
CA ARG A 100 1.20 -0.91 -4.06
C ARG A 100 2.50 -0.17 -3.72
N ILE A 101 2.84 -0.06 -2.43
CA ILE A 101 4.11 0.54 -2.01
C ILE A 101 5.30 -0.29 -2.52
N SER A 102 5.19 -1.62 -2.47
CA SER A 102 6.25 -2.51 -2.98
C SER A 102 6.46 -2.35 -4.48
N MET A 103 5.39 -2.18 -5.26
CA MET A 103 5.46 -1.89 -6.69
C MET A 103 6.10 -0.53 -6.94
N ALA A 104 5.77 0.50 -6.14
CA ALA A 104 6.40 1.80 -6.24
C ALA A 104 7.92 1.74 -5.98
N ILE A 105 8.36 1.01 -4.94
CA ILE A 105 9.78 0.79 -4.66
C ILE A 105 10.46 0.00 -5.80
N ALA A 106 9.82 -1.06 -6.29
CA ALA A 106 10.37 -1.87 -7.39
C ALA A 106 10.50 -1.05 -8.69
N SER A 107 9.47 -0.27 -9.02
CA SER A 107 9.45 0.66 -10.15
C SER A 107 10.58 1.69 -10.07
N ALA A 108 10.73 2.37 -8.93
CA ALA A 108 11.83 3.31 -8.69
C ALA A 108 13.20 2.61 -8.81
N ALA A 109 13.37 1.45 -8.18
CA ALA A 109 14.60 0.66 -8.25
C ALA A 109 14.99 0.31 -9.68
N LYS A 110 14.04 -0.20 -10.48
CA LYS A 110 14.24 -0.49 -11.91
C LYS A 110 14.69 0.75 -12.67
N SER A 111 14.00 1.87 -12.50
CA SER A 111 14.33 3.13 -13.21
C SER A 111 15.72 3.66 -12.87
N MET A 112 16.21 3.34 -11.67
CA MET A 112 17.56 3.69 -11.19
C MET A 112 18.63 2.64 -11.57
N GLY A 113 18.26 1.58 -12.30
CA GLY A 113 19.18 0.53 -12.76
C GLY A 113 19.47 -0.59 -11.75
N TYR A 114 18.66 -0.69 -10.68
CA TYR A 114 18.70 -1.79 -9.72
C TYR A 114 17.76 -2.94 -10.12
N ILE A 115 18.00 -4.11 -9.55
CA ILE A 115 17.23 -5.33 -9.76
C ILE A 115 16.34 -5.58 -8.54
N PRO A 116 15.01 -5.38 -8.63
CA PRO A 116 14.10 -5.62 -7.52
C PRO A 116 13.81 -7.11 -7.34
N TYR A 117 14.16 -7.63 -6.16
CA TYR A 117 13.87 -8.98 -5.70
C TYR A 117 12.66 -8.96 -4.76
N TRP A 118 11.54 -9.52 -5.22
CA TRP A 118 10.27 -9.54 -4.51
C TRP A 118 10.24 -10.65 -3.47
N MET A 119 10.21 -10.26 -2.20
CA MET A 119 10.21 -11.19 -1.07
C MET A 119 8.90 -11.06 -0.30
N ASP A 120 7.89 -11.79 -0.76
CA ASP A 120 6.57 -11.84 -0.14
C ASP A 120 6.52 -12.92 0.94
N LEU A 121 6.47 -12.49 2.19
CA LEU A 121 6.50 -13.41 3.33
C LEU A 121 5.22 -14.23 3.49
N ASN A 122 4.15 -13.95 2.73
CA ASN A 122 2.96 -14.79 2.69
C ASN A 122 3.09 -15.96 1.70
N SER A 123 4.12 -15.98 0.85
CA SER A 123 4.24 -16.97 -0.22
C SER A 123 4.92 -18.28 0.19
N TYR A 124 5.48 -18.36 1.41
CA TYR A 124 6.28 -19.49 1.88
C TYR A 124 5.45 -20.42 2.79
N GLY A 125 4.43 -21.08 2.24
CA GLY A 125 3.34 -21.71 3.00
C GLY A 125 3.75 -22.66 4.13
N GLU A 126 4.87 -23.37 3.98
CA GLU A 126 5.38 -24.30 4.99
C GLU A 126 6.01 -23.63 6.23
N THR A 127 6.42 -22.37 6.11
CA THR A 127 7.21 -21.67 7.13
C THR A 127 6.36 -21.14 8.28
N THR A 128 6.94 -21.09 9.47
CA THR A 128 6.37 -20.45 10.67
C THR A 128 6.12 -18.98 10.41
N CYS A 129 7.00 -18.32 9.66
CA CYS A 129 6.85 -16.94 9.20
C CYS A 129 5.47 -16.72 8.56
N THR A 130 5.18 -17.43 7.48
CA THR A 130 3.91 -17.32 6.76
C THR A 130 2.72 -17.63 7.66
N LYS A 131 2.79 -18.69 8.47
CA LYS A 131 1.67 -19.09 9.34
C LYS A 131 1.35 -18.03 10.41
N VAL A 132 2.37 -17.40 11.00
CA VAL A 132 2.18 -16.30 11.96
C VAL A 132 1.55 -15.09 11.29
N ILE A 133 2.04 -14.70 10.10
CA ILE A 133 1.51 -13.57 9.33
C ILE A 133 0.06 -13.82 8.94
N SER A 134 -0.24 -14.99 8.36
CA SER A 134 -1.61 -15.35 7.95
C SER A 134 -2.58 -15.33 9.13
N ALA A 135 -2.20 -15.86 10.28
CA ALA A 135 -3.06 -15.85 11.47
C ALA A 135 -3.35 -14.44 12.00
N GLN A 136 -2.39 -13.52 11.89
CA GLN A 136 -2.60 -12.12 12.26
C GLN A 136 -3.48 -11.38 11.24
N ASN A 137 -3.26 -11.63 9.95
CA ASN A 137 -4.08 -11.08 8.87
C ASN A 137 -5.55 -11.53 8.96
N ASP A 138 -5.80 -12.82 9.25
CA ASP A 138 -7.14 -13.37 9.42
C ASP A 138 -7.88 -12.67 10.57
N LEU A 139 -7.19 -12.43 11.69
CA LEU A 139 -7.74 -11.75 12.86
C LEU A 139 -8.08 -10.29 12.54
N TYR A 140 -7.17 -9.57 11.86
CA TYR A 140 -7.40 -8.19 11.44
C TYR A 140 -8.58 -8.10 10.47
N SER A 141 -8.60 -8.97 9.45
CA SER A 141 -9.67 -9.05 8.46
C SER A 141 -11.03 -9.36 9.09
N LEU A 142 -11.08 -10.25 10.08
CA LEU A 142 -12.29 -10.52 10.86
C LEU A 142 -12.75 -9.27 11.61
N GLY A 143 -11.84 -8.57 12.30
CA GLY A 143 -12.17 -7.35 13.04
C GLY A 143 -12.67 -6.23 12.13
N SER A 144 -12.04 -6.02 10.96
CA SER A 144 -12.46 -5.03 9.97
C SER A 144 -13.86 -5.32 9.41
N ARG A 145 -14.17 -6.61 9.12
CA ARG A 145 -15.53 -6.99 8.70
C ARG A 145 -16.58 -6.82 9.80
N LEU A 146 -16.20 -6.96 11.07
CA LEU A 146 -17.10 -6.72 12.19
C LEU A 146 -17.34 -5.22 12.41
N SER A 147 -16.32 -4.37 12.20
CA SER A 147 -16.45 -2.92 12.35
C SER A 147 -17.34 -2.30 11.27
N SER A 148 -17.32 -2.81 10.05
CA SER A 148 -18.25 -2.36 9.00
C SER A 148 -19.71 -2.75 9.28
N LYS A 149 -19.96 -3.82 10.03
CA LYS A 149 -21.31 -4.31 10.35
C LYS A 149 -21.88 -3.78 11.66
N SER A 150 -21.06 -3.26 12.57
CA SER A 150 -21.49 -2.84 13.90
C SER A 150 -20.85 -1.52 14.32
N ALA A 151 -21.67 -0.45 14.37
CA ALA A 151 -21.24 0.86 14.84
C ALA A 151 -20.74 0.84 16.30
N LEU A 152 -21.33 0.00 17.15
CA LEU A 152 -20.90 -0.18 18.55
C LEU A 152 -19.53 -0.86 18.64
N PHE A 153 -19.33 -1.96 17.90
CA PHE A 153 -18.02 -2.61 17.83
C PHE A 153 -16.96 -1.66 17.28
N ASN A 154 -17.32 -0.90 16.22
CA ASN A 154 -16.43 0.08 15.65
C ASN A 154 -16.01 1.13 16.68
N ARG A 155 -16.97 1.75 17.36
CA ARG A 155 -16.74 2.84 18.33
C ARG A 155 -15.97 2.40 19.57
N PHE A 156 -16.27 1.22 20.12
CA PHE A 156 -15.75 0.81 21.43
C PHE A 156 -14.54 -0.14 21.36
N ILE A 157 -14.30 -0.81 20.22
CA ILE A 157 -13.25 -1.82 20.09
C ILE A 157 -12.31 -1.49 18.92
N TRP A 158 -12.84 -1.37 17.71
CA TRP A 158 -12.02 -1.25 16.50
C TRP A 158 -11.26 0.09 16.43
N GLU A 159 -11.96 1.22 16.58
CA GLU A 159 -11.37 2.56 16.56
C GLU A 159 -10.34 2.77 17.69
N PRO A 160 -10.64 2.46 18.98
CA PRO A 160 -9.64 2.58 20.04
C PRO A 160 -8.39 1.72 19.82
N LEU A 161 -8.55 0.50 19.28
CA LEU A 161 -7.42 -0.37 18.97
C LEU A 161 -6.55 0.22 17.85
N ASN A 162 -7.18 0.66 16.76
CA ASN A 162 -6.47 1.20 15.59
C ASN A 162 -5.80 2.54 15.88
N TYR A 163 -6.41 3.38 16.72
CA TYR A 163 -5.88 4.72 16.99
C TYR A 163 -4.88 4.75 18.15
N GLU A 164 -5.19 4.09 19.28
CA GLU A 164 -4.37 4.13 20.50
C GLU A 164 -3.72 2.79 20.84
N GLY A 165 -4.30 1.65 20.45
CA GLY A 165 -3.73 0.34 20.72
C GLY A 165 -2.41 0.11 19.98
N PHE A 166 -2.43 0.27 18.66
CA PHE A 166 -1.25 0.13 17.79
C PHE A 166 -0.20 1.22 17.99
N ARG A 167 -0.57 2.32 18.64
CA ARG A 167 0.35 3.41 18.98
C ARG A 167 1.37 3.02 20.05
N LYS A 168 1.09 2.04 20.91
CA LYS A 168 1.88 1.78 22.12
C LYS A 168 3.19 1.04 21.87
N LEU A 169 4.28 1.46 22.50
CA LEU A 169 5.55 0.73 22.51
C LEU A 169 5.42 -0.70 23.04
N SER A 170 4.51 -0.92 24.00
CA SER A 170 4.21 -2.26 24.52
C SER A 170 3.57 -3.20 23.49
N TYR A 171 2.86 -2.64 22.50
CA TYR A 171 2.38 -3.40 21.35
C TYR A 171 3.57 -3.82 20.48
N ASN A 172 4.43 -2.86 20.10
CA ASN A 172 5.61 -3.14 19.27
C ASN A 172 6.57 -4.15 19.92
N ALA A 173 6.74 -4.13 21.24
CA ALA A 173 7.52 -5.14 21.94
C ALA A 173 7.00 -6.57 21.68
N GLY A 174 5.69 -6.74 21.58
CA GLY A 174 5.06 -8.00 21.16
C GLY A 174 5.43 -8.40 19.74
N ASP A 175 5.29 -7.47 18.80
CA ASP A 175 5.60 -7.69 17.38
C ASP A 175 7.08 -8.02 17.16
N GLN A 176 7.98 -7.23 17.76
CA GLN A 176 9.42 -7.49 17.74
C GLN A 176 9.75 -8.91 18.20
N LYS A 177 9.07 -9.40 19.25
CA LYS A 177 9.32 -10.74 19.78
C LYS A 177 8.75 -11.84 18.89
N ASN A 178 7.60 -11.60 18.28
CA ASN A 178 7.00 -12.53 17.33
C ASN A 178 7.81 -12.59 16.01
N ALA A 179 8.38 -11.46 15.57
CA ALA A 179 9.19 -11.38 14.35
C ALA A 179 10.51 -12.18 14.42
N GLU A 180 10.99 -12.53 15.62
CA GLU A 180 12.09 -13.50 15.77
C GLU A 180 11.76 -14.86 15.12
N LEU A 181 10.47 -15.25 15.08
CA LEU A 181 10.01 -16.48 14.43
C LEU A 181 9.97 -16.36 12.89
N MET A 182 10.10 -15.15 12.36
CA MET A 182 10.05 -14.87 10.93
C MET A 182 11.45 -14.84 10.29
N ALA A 183 12.51 -14.71 11.10
CA ALA A 183 13.88 -14.49 10.62
C ALA A 183 14.45 -15.61 9.73
N ALA A 184 13.98 -16.85 9.89
CA ALA A 184 14.52 -18.02 9.18
C ALA A 184 14.42 -17.90 7.65
N VAL A 185 13.43 -17.19 7.12
CA VAL A 185 13.24 -17.00 5.67
C VAL A 185 14.33 -16.13 5.03
N PHE A 186 15.05 -15.34 5.83
CA PHE A 186 16.18 -14.52 5.38
C PHE A 186 17.53 -15.23 5.56
N LYS A 187 17.57 -16.45 6.11
CA LYS A 187 18.82 -17.13 6.50
C LYS A 187 19.81 -17.25 5.33
N ASN A 188 19.31 -17.67 4.16
CA ASN A 188 20.09 -17.87 2.94
C ASN A 188 20.07 -16.68 1.96
N ILE A 189 19.58 -15.52 2.41
CA ILE A 189 19.66 -14.28 1.63
C ILE A 189 21.04 -13.63 1.87
N PRO A 190 21.76 -13.18 0.82
CA PRO A 190 23.05 -12.50 0.99
C PRO A 190 22.92 -11.27 1.88
N LYS A 191 23.62 -11.25 3.02
CA LYS A 191 23.43 -10.27 4.10
C LYS A 191 23.77 -8.82 3.73
N ASP A 192 24.56 -8.65 2.68
CA ASP A 192 24.97 -7.36 2.15
C ASP A 192 23.96 -6.78 1.15
N ILE A 193 23.03 -7.57 0.60
CA ILE A 193 21.96 -7.05 -0.26
C ILE A 193 21.02 -6.18 0.60
N PRO A 194 20.69 -4.96 0.15
CA PRO A 194 19.82 -4.08 0.91
C PRO A 194 18.36 -4.57 0.86
N VAL A 195 17.65 -4.36 1.96
CA VAL A 195 16.25 -4.75 2.12
C VAL A 195 15.41 -3.50 2.36
N VAL A 196 14.37 -3.31 1.56
CA VAL A 196 13.29 -2.37 1.82
C VAL A 196 12.06 -3.17 2.26
N GLY A 197 11.72 -3.09 3.54
CA GLY A 197 10.46 -3.61 4.06
C GLY A 197 9.35 -2.60 3.84
N THR A 198 8.32 -2.94 3.07
CA THR A 198 7.11 -2.10 2.84
C THR A 198 5.98 -2.39 3.83
N HIS A 199 6.30 -3.23 4.81
CA HIS A 199 5.60 -3.42 6.05
C HIS A 199 6.65 -3.67 7.15
N VAL A 200 6.28 -3.46 8.41
CA VAL A 200 7.20 -3.59 9.54
C VAL A 200 7.71 -5.03 9.73
N TRP A 201 6.88 -6.05 9.48
CA TRP A 201 7.27 -7.45 9.71
C TRP A 201 8.43 -7.92 8.81
N PRO A 202 8.42 -7.69 7.48
CA PRO A 202 9.61 -7.90 6.65
C PRO A 202 10.87 -7.21 7.16
N ALA A 203 10.77 -5.93 7.58
CA ALA A 203 11.91 -5.20 8.11
C ALA A 203 12.43 -5.81 9.43
N GLN A 204 11.53 -6.14 10.37
CA GLN A 204 11.89 -6.79 11.64
C GLN A 204 12.51 -8.17 11.41
N ALA A 205 11.94 -8.99 10.53
CA ALA A 205 12.47 -10.30 10.18
C ALA A 205 13.88 -10.19 9.58
N ALA A 206 14.09 -9.24 8.66
CA ALA A 206 15.39 -8.97 8.06
C ALA A 206 16.44 -8.54 9.11
N VAL A 207 16.07 -7.63 10.01
CA VAL A 207 16.94 -7.17 11.11
C VAL A 207 17.31 -8.32 12.05
N HIS A 208 16.33 -9.13 12.47
CA HIS A 208 16.58 -10.30 13.31
C HIS A 208 17.44 -11.36 12.61
N ALA A 209 17.33 -11.48 11.29
CA ALA A 209 18.16 -12.36 10.47
C ALA A 209 19.56 -11.81 10.15
N GLY A 210 19.91 -10.63 10.67
CA GLY A 210 21.23 -10.03 10.53
C GLY A 210 21.50 -9.39 9.15
N MET A 211 20.45 -9.00 8.41
CA MET A 211 20.63 -8.19 7.21
C MET A 211 21.25 -6.83 7.59
N LYS A 212 22.30 -6.40 6.88
CA LYS A 212 23.10 -5.25 7.30
C LYS A 212 22.49 -3.90 6.92
N ARG A 213 21.71 -3.87 5.83
CA ARG A 213 21.09 -2.66 5.28
C ARG A 213 19.60 -2.89 5.16
N VAL A 214 18.84 -2.37 6.13
CA VAL A 214 17.38 -2.49 6.15
C VAL A 214 16.76 -1.11 6.24
N VAL A 215 15.89 -0.81 5.29
CA VAL A 215 15.01 0.35 5.31
C VAL A 215 13.58 -0.13 5.56
N ASN A 216 12.90 0.47 6.51
CA ASN A 216 11.50 0.21 6.79
C ASN A 216 10.66 1.37 6.24
N ALA A 217 10.04 1.16 5.08
CA ALA A 217 9.18 2.14 4.43
C ALA A 217 7.80 2.14 5.10
N ILE A 218 7.57 3.12 5.98
CA ILE A 218 6.34 3.19 6.78
C ILE A 218 5.17 3.64 5.89
N PRO A 219 4.09 2.84 5.79
CA PRO A 219 2.98 3.11 4.87
C PRO A 219 2.04 4.22 5.35
N ASP A 220 2.02 4.51 6.65
CA ASP A 220 1.00 5.35 7.29
C ASP A 220 1.49 6.75 7.63
N ASN A 221 0.55 7.69 7.72
CA ASN A 221 0.81 9.06 8.16
C ASN A 221 0.64 9.25 9.69
N TRP A 222 -0.09 8.35 10.37
CA TRP A 222 -0.27 8.39 11.82
C TRP A 222 0.90 7.69 12.54
N PRO A 223 1.64 8.39 13.42
CA PRO A 223 2.73 7.79 14.17
C PRO A 223 2.26 6.69 15.12
N MET A 224 2.60 5.44 14.80
CA MET A 224 2.24 4.27 15.61
C MET A 224 3.45 3.36 15.85
N ALA A 225 3.69 2.98 17.11
CA ALA A 225 4.79 2.07 17.43
C ALA A 225 4.70 0.73 16.68
N LEU A 226 3.50 0.28 16.27
CA LEU A 226 3.31 -0.86 15.36
C LEU A 226 4.34 -0.85 14.22
N HIS A 227 4.62 0.31 13.64
CA HIS A 227 5.51 0.44 12.49
C HIS A 227 7.01 0.43 12.82
N PHE A 228 7.42 0.23 14.07
CA PHE A 228 8.84 0.25 14.44
C PHE A 228 9.58 -1.06 14.19
N ALA A 229 10.70 -0.96 13.50
CA ALA A 229 11.70 -1.99 13.26
C ALA A 229 13.08 -1.49 13.71
N GLU A 230 13.32 -1.37 15.02
CA GLU A 230 14.61 -0.89 15.55
C GLU A 230 15.78 -1.73 15.02
N GLY A 231 16.81 -1.07 14.48
CA GLY A 231 17.90 -1.69 13.73
C GLY A 231 17.78 -1.52 12.21
N SER A 232 16.65 -0.96 11.73
CA SER A 232 16.49 -0.43 10.38
C SER A 232 16.47 1.11 10.40
N VAL A 233 16.67 1.72 9.22
CA VAL A 233 16.34 3.13 9.00
C VAL A 233 14.87 3.22 8.60
N HIS A 234 14.11 4.09 9.25
CA HIS A 234 12.68 4.25 8.97
C HIS A 234 12.50 5.37 7.94
N ALA A 235 11.82 5.08 6.85
CA ALA A 235 11.41 6.09 5.88
C ALA A 235 9.94 6.46 6.12
N VAL A 236 9.63 7.76 6.04
CA VAL A 236 8.27 8.29 6.24
C VAL A 236 7.88 9.26 5.13
N GLN A 237 6.57 9.33 4.87
CA GLN A 237 6.02 10.05 3.71
C GLN A 237 5.68 11.51 3.97
N THR A 238 5.63 11.97 5.23
CA THR A 238 5.23 13.35 5.58
C THR A 238 6.05 13.91 6.74
N HIS A 239 6.03 15.24 6.89
CA HIS A 239 6.61 15.92 8.05
C HIS A 239 5.85 15.64 9.36
N GLN A 240 4.52 15.47 9.31
CA GLN A 240 3.71 15.10 10.47
C GLN A 240 4.13 13.74 11.03
N ALA A 241 4.28 12.75 10.14
CA ALA A 241 4.79 11.43 10.50
C ALA A 241 6.20 11.55 11.07
N TYR A 242 7.10 12.29 10.38
CA TYR A 242 8.47 12.49 10.84
C TYR A 242 8.53 13.01 12.28
N GLN A 243 7.87 14.14 12.57
CA GLN A 243 7.91 14.74 13.90
C GLN A 243 7.36 13.79 14.97
N GLY A 244 6.20 13.17 14.69
CA GLY A 244 5.58 12.29 15.68
C GLY A 244 6.34 10.99 15.93
N TYR A 245 6.94 10.38 14.90
CA TYR A 245 7.83 9.23 15.09
C TYR A 245 9.13 9.63 15.79
N ARG A 246 9.74 10.76 15.40
CA ARG A 246 11.00 11.26 15.97
C ARG A 246 10.95 11.38 17.48
N ILE A 247 9.81 11.82 18.03
CA ILE A 247 9.61 11.97 19.49
C ILE A 247 8.82 10.84 20.14
N LEU A 248 8.43 9.80 19.38
CA LEU A 248 7.58 8.69 19.81
C LEU A 248 6.27 9.19 20.45
N ASN A 249 5.63 10.18 19.80
CA ASN A 249 4.54 10.95 20.37
C ASN A 249 3.38 10.05 20.87
N GLY A 250 3.10 10.08 22.17
CA GLY A 250 2.01 9.34 22.84
C GLY A 250 2.14 7.82 22.81
N MET A 251 3.31 7.27 22.47
CA MET A 251 3.51 5.82 22.42
C MET A 251 3.67 5.16 23.80
N ASN A 252 3.64 5.95 24.88
CA ASN A 252 3.60 5.48 26.26
C ASN A 252 2.69 6.35 27.16
N GLY A 253 1.50 6.70 26.64
CA GLY A 253 0.57 7.58 27.34
C GLY A 253 1.17 8.97 27.53
N GLU A 254 1.11 9.50 28.75
CA GLU A 254 1.62 10.84 29.11
C GLU A 254 3.13 10.87 29.33
N LYS A 255 3.80 9.71 29.41
CA LYS A 255 5.23 9.66 29.66
C LYS A 255 6.02 10.13 28.43
N VAL A 256 6.86 11.15 28.62
CA VAL A 256 7.83 11.61 27.62
C VAL A 256 8.90 10.53 27.40
N LEU A 257 9.14 10.20 26.14
CA LEU A 257 10.07 9.15 25.72
C LEU A 257 11.36 9.77 25.18
N ASN A 258 12.45 9.01 25.25
CA ASN A 258 13.66 9.32 24.51
C ASN A 258 13.34 9.30 23.02
N PRO A 259 13.78 10.32 22.27
CA PRO A 259 13.42 10.42 20.87
C PRO A 259 14.27 9.43 20.05
N MET A 260 13.83 9.08 18.83
CA MET A 260 14.58 8.17 17.95
C MET A 260 16.00 8.69 17.69
N PRO A 261 17.02 7.84 17.51
CA PRO A 261 18.32 8.29 17.03
C PRO A 261 18.23 9.09 15.73
N GLU A 262 19.15 10.02 15.51
CA GLU A 262 19.14 10.89 14.32
C GLU A 262 19.12 10.10 13.00
N ASP A 263 19.97 9.07 12.91
CA ASP A 263 20.16 8.29 11.69
C ASP A 263 19.09 7.19 11.50
N SER A 264 18.09 7.08 12.38
CA SER A 264 17.11 5.99 12.33
C SER A 264 15.76 6.38 11.71
N LEU A 265 15.56 7.64 11.34
CA LEU A 265 14.33 8.15 10.73
C LEU A 265 14.61 9.22 9.67
N VAL A 266 14.07 9.04 8.47
CA VAL A 266 14.26 9.93 7.32
C VAL A 266 12.91 10.27 6.69
N TYR A 267 12.66 11.56 6.46
CA TYR A 267 11.56 11.99 5.60
C TYR A 267 11.97 11.82 4.14
N THR A 268 11.24 10.98 3.41
CA THR A 268 11.51 10.69 2.00
C THR A 268 10.48 11.31 1.07
N GLY A 269 9.26 11.55 1.54
CA GLY A 269 8.13 11.90 0.67
C GLY A 269 7.33 10.65 0.26
N HIS A 270 6.37 10.85 -0.63
CA HIS A 270 5.34 9.89 -1.02
C HIS A 270 5.91 8.73 -1.84
N TYR A 271 5.47 7.50 -1.55
CA TYR A 271 5.90 6.31 -2.28
C TYR A 271 5.06 6.14 -3.54
N VAL A 272 5.57 6.66 -4.66
CA VAL A 272 4.89 6.65 -5.96
C VAL A 272 5.79 6.01 -7.00
N ASP A 273 5.20 5.21 -7.88
CA ASP A 273 5.87 4.53 -8.99
C ASP A 273 6.55 5.52 -9.95
N HIS A 274 7.68 5.11 -10.54
CA HIS A 274 8.41 5.91 -11.54
C HIS A 274 7.49 6.36 -12.67
N GLU A 275 6.68 5.43 -13.20
CA GLU A 275 5.79 5.68 -14.34
C GLU A 275 4.78 6.80 -14.08
N LEU A 276 4.40 7.02 -12.82
CA LEU A 276 3.52 8.12 -12.45
C LEU A 276 4.33 9.40 -12.21
N VAL A 277 5.39 9.34 -11.40
CA VAL A 277 6.22 10.50 -11.08
C VAL A 277 6.80 11.15 -12.32
N SER A 278 7.33 10.36 -13.27
CA SER A 278 7.94 10.86 -14.50
C SER A 278 6.94 11.55 -15.44
N ASN A 279 5.64 11.25 -15.31
CA ASN A 279 4.59 11.74 -16.21
C ASN A 279 3.66 12.78 -15.57
N ILE A 280 3.87 13.17 -14.30
CA ILE A 280 3.00 14.12 -13.57
C ILE A 280 2.63 15.35 -14.39
N GLU A 281 3.59 16.08 -14.99
CA GLU A 281 3.26 17.31 -15.72
C GLU A 281 2.41 17.01 -16.95
N ALA A 282 2.78 16.00 -17.73
CA ALA A 282 2.05 15.61 -18.94
C ALA A 282 0.64 15.13 -18.62
N ASP A 283 0.49 14.28 -17.60
CA ASP A 283 -0.81 13.75 -17.21
C ASP A 283 -1.68 14.88 -16.59
N CYS A 284 -1.12 15.81 -15.81
CA CYS A 284 -1.86 16.96 -15.28
C CYS A 284 -2.32 17.92 -16.40
N GLU A 285 -1.46 18.18 -17.39
CA GLU A 285 -1.86 18.99 -18.54
C GLU A 285 -2.99 18.31 -19.33
N ALA A 286 -2.89 17.01 -19.58
CA ALA A 286 -3.94 16.25 -20.26
C ALA A 286 -5.30 16.32 -19.53
N ARG A 287 -5.31 16.32 -18.19
CA ARG A 287 -6.53 16.51 -17.38
C ARG A 287 -7.14 17.89 -17.58
N LYS A 288 -6.30 18.95 -17.51
CA LYS A 288 -6.72 20.33 -17.72
C LYS A 288 -7.26 20.55 -19.14
N GLU A 289 -6.56 20.05 -20.15
CA GLU A 289 -7.01 20.10 -21.55
C GLU A 289 -8.34 19.37 -21.76
N ARG A 290 -8.52 18.19 -21.14
CA ARG A 290 -9.77 17.43 -21.23
C ARG A 290 -10.94 18.25 -20.68
N LYS A 291 -10.74 18.87 -19.51
CA LYS A 291 -11.74 19.76 -18.87
C LYS A 291 -12.02 21.00 -19.71
N ALA A 292 -10.99 21.65 -20.26
CA ALA A 292 -11.13 22.86 -21.07
C ALA A 292 -11.90 22.62 -22.37
N HIS A 293 -11.74 21.45 -22.99
CA HIS A 293 -12.43 21.07 -24.22
C HIS A 293 -13.79 20.39 -24.00
N GLY A 294 -14.28 20.31 -22.75
CA GLY A 294 -15.56 19.67 -22.45
C GLY A 294 -15.60 18.17 -22.77
N LYS A 295 -14.44 17.50 -22.83
CA LYS A 295 -14.36 16.05 -22.99
C LYS A 295 -14.85 15.34 -21.72
N PRO A 296 -15.26 14.07 -21.80
CA PRO A 296 -15.76 13.33 -20.64
C PRO A 296 -14.76 13.35 -19.49
N MET A 297 -15.18 13.83 -18.32
CA MET A 297 -14.41 13.77 -17.08
C MET A 297 -14.41 12.34 -16.53
N ARG A 298 -13.22 11.82 -16.21
CA ARG A 298 -12.99 10.43 -15.86
C ARG A 298 -12.77 10.29 -14.36
N PHE A 299 -13.69 9.60 -13.70
CA PHE A 299 -13.53 9.24 -12.30
C PHE A 299 -13.05 7.79 -12.19
N LEU A 300 -11.98 7.59 -11.43
CA LEU A 300 -11.49 6.27 -11.07
C LEU A 300 -11.96 5.90 -9.67
N LEU A 301 -12.83 4.91 -9.58
CA LEU A 301 -13.33 4.33 -8.34
C LEU A 301 -12.54 3.06 -8.04
N THR A 302 -11.83 3.04 -6.91
CA THR A 302 -11.05 1.88 -6.48
C THR A 302 -11.70 1.23 -5.27
N ILE A 303 -12.16 -0.01 -5.41
CA ILE A 303 -12.70 -0.76 -4.28
C ILE A 303 -11.55 -1.25 -3.40
N GLY A 304 -11.54 -0.86 -2.13
CA GLY A 304 -10.65 -1.46 -1.15
C GLY A 304 -11.11 -2.87 -0.77
N GLY A 305 -10.19 -3.75 -0.37
CA GLY A 305 -10.44 -5.19 -0.18
C GLY A 305 -11.42 -5.62 0.93
N ALA A 306 -12.15 -4.69 1.55
CA ALA A 306 -13.16 -4.99 2.57
C ALA A 306 -14.61 -4.88 2.08
N GLY A 307 -14.86 -4.40 0.84
CA GLY A 307 -16.23 -4.28 0.28
C GLY A 307 -17.17 -3.32 1.03
N ALA A 308 -16.70 -2.65 2.09
CA ALA A 308 -17.46 -1.79 3.00
C ALA A 308 -17.90 -0.44 2.39
N GLN A 309 -17.77 -0.29 1.07
CA GLN A 309 -18.00 0.95 0.32
C GLN A 309 -18.94 0.74 -0.87
N LYS A 310 -19.66 -0.39 -0.93
CA LYS A 310 -20.56 -0.68 -2.05
C LYS A 310 -21.68 0.37 -2.15
N GLU A 311 -22.27 0.76 -1.03
CA GLU A 311 -23.41 1.68 -1.00
C GLU A 311 -23.03 3.07 -1.51
N ILE A 312 -21.85 3.57 -1.12
CA ILE A 312 -21.33 4.86 -1.59
C ILE A 312 -20.98 4.80 -3.09
N PHE A 313 -20.42 3.70 -3.57
CA PHE A 313 -20.12 3.52 -5.00
C PHE A 313 -21.41 3.46 -5.82
N ALA A 314 -22.42 2.72 -5.35
CA ALA A 314 -23.71 2.69 -6.00
C ALA A 314 -24.36 4.08 -6.07
N ALA A 315 -24.26 4.89 -5.00
CA ALA A 315 -24.75 6.26 -5.00
C ALA A 315 -24.02 7.16 -6.00
N ILE A 316 -22.68 7.07 -6.07
CA ILE A 316 -21.86 7.82 -7.04
C ILE A 316 -22.25 7.44 -8.48
N ILE A 317 -22.33 6.14 -8.78
CA ILE A 317 -22.67 5.65 -10.12
C ILE A 317 -24.07 6.15 -10.52
N LYS A 318 -25.08 6.00 -9.65
CA LYS A 318 -26.45 6.49 -9.91
C LYS A 318 -26.48 7.99 -10.18
N ASN A 319 -25.70 8.77 -9.44
CA ASN A 319 -25.60 10.22 -9.63
C ASN A 319 -24.92 10.59 -10.97
N LEU A 320 -23.92 9.83 -11.41
CA LEU A 320 -23.20 10.09 -12.65
C LEU A 320 -23.89 9.52 -13.90
N LEU A 321 -24.78 8.55 -13.79
CA LEU A 321 -25.47 7.93 -14.95
C LEU A 321 -26.06 8.94 -15.95
N PRO A 322 -26.78 10.01 -15.54
CA PRO A 322 -27.33 10.98 -16.49
C PRO A 322 -26.23 11.68 -17.31
N VAL A 323 -25.13 12.09 -16.66
CA VAL A 323 -24.03 12.80 -17.32
C VAL A 323 -23.12 11.86 -18.13
N ILE A 324 -23.05 10.58 -17.77
CA ILE A 324 -22.38 9.54 -18.56
C ILE A 324 -23.13 9.32 -19.88
N LYS A 325 -24.47 9.23 -19.85
CA LYS A 325 -25.29 9.11 -21.06
C LYS A 325 -25.12 10.30 -22.01
N LEU A 326 -24.84 11.48 -21.46
CA LEU A 326 -24.53 12.71 -22.20
C LEU A 326 -23.06 12.85 -22.59
N LYS A 327 -22.20 11.84 -22.30
CA LYS A 327 -20.75 11.86 -22.53
C LYS A 327 -20.02 13.04 -21.86
N VAL A 328 -20.55 13.52 -20.75
CA VAL A 328 -19.91 14.55 -19.91
C VAL A 328 -19.00 13.91 -18.87
N ALA A 329 -19.26 12.66 -18.48
CA ALA A 329 -18.40 11.88 -17.58
C ALA A 329 -18.18 10.45 -18.08
N ALA A 330 -17.10 9.83 -17.60
CA ALA A 330 -16.80 8.41 -17.77
C ALA A 330 -16.34 7.84 -16.42
N LEU A 331 -16.52 6.53 -16.23
CA LEU A 331 -16.15 5.84 -15.00
C LEU A 331 -15.16 4.72 -15.27
N TYR A 332 -14.10 4.67 -14.47
CA TYR A 332 -13.26 3.49 -14.30
C TYR A 332 -13.58 2.89 -12.94
N ILE A 333 -13.93 1.61 -12.89
CA ILE A 333 -14.29 0.92 -11.65
C ILE A 333 -13.35 -0.29 -11.52
N ASN A 334 -12.28 -0.13 -10.72
CA ASN A 334 -11.41 -1.25 -10.40
C ASN A 334 -11.91 -1.95 -9.13
N VAL A 335 -12.41 -3.17 -9.29
CA VAL A 335 -12.90 -4.02 -8.18
C VAL A 335 -11.82 -4.95 -7.62
N GLY A 336 -10.57 -4.83 -8.08
CA GLY A 336 -9.45 -5.65 -7.64
C GLY A 336 -9.68 -7.13 -7.98
N ASP A 337 -9.50 -8.00 -6.99
CA ASP A 337 -9.76 -9.45 -7.07
C ASP A 337 -11.17 -9.83 -6.55
N TYR A 338 -12.11 -8.88 -6.47
CA TYR A 338 -13.47 -9.08 -5.97
C TYR A 338 -14.55 -8.97 -7.05
N LYS A 339 -14.58 -9.93 -7.99
CA LYS A 339 -15.54 -9.96 -9.12
C LYS A 339 -17.00 -9.85 -8.69
N ASN A 340 -17.33 -10.43 -7.54
CA ASN A 340 -18.68 -10.39 -6.99
C ASN A 340 -19.18 -8.96 -6.76
N VAL A 341 -18.30 -8.02 -6.42
CA VAL A 341 -18.69 -6.63 -6.16
C VAL A 341 -19.15 -5.94 -7.45
N TRP A 342 -18.53 -6.24 -8.58
CA TRP A 342 -18.97 -5.75 -9.89
C TRP A 342 -20.38 -6.23 -10.23
N TYR A 343 -20.63 -7.54 -10.11
CA TYR A 343 -21.95 -8.12 -10.40
C TYR A 343 -23.03 -7.61 -9.46
N ASP A 344 -22.66 -7.39 -8.21
CA ASP A 344 -23.50 -6.77 -7.21
C ASP A 344 -23.91 -5.33 -7.58
N LEU A 345 -22.99 -4.54 -8.14
CA LEU A 345 -23.28 -3.21 -8.68
C LEU A 345 -24.20 -3.28 -9.90
N LEU A 346 -23.94 -4.20 -10.85
CA LEU A 346 -24.81 -4.41 -12.02
C LEU A 346 -26.23 -4.86 -11.65
N LYS A 347 -26.38 -5.60 -10.54
CA LYS A 347 -27.67 -6.03 -10.02
C LYS A 347 -28.41 -4.87 -9.35
N GLU A 348 -27.71 -4.04 -8.58
CA GLU A 348 -28.28 -2.88 -7.89
C GLU A 348 -28.60 -1.71 -8.85
N ILE A 349 -27.84 -1.60 -9.95
CA ILE A 349 -27.95 -0.55 -10.95
C ILE A 349 -28.08 -1.18 -12.34
N PRO A 350 -29.27 -1.69 -12.71
CA PRO A 350 -29.46 -2.36 -13.99
C PRO A 350 -29.09 -1.51 -15.21
N GLU A 351 -29.28 -0.19 -15.11
CA GLU A 351 -28.97 0.80 -16.14
C GLU A 351 -27.47 0.89 -16.47
N MET A 352 -26.59 0.39 -15.59
CA MET A 352 -25.15 0.34 -15.82
C MET A 352 -24.79 -0.63 -16.95
N LYS A 353 -25.56 -1.72 -17.13
CA LYS A 353 -25.24 -2.82 -18.06
C LYS A 353 -25.08 -2.34 -19.50
N GLU A 354 -25.93 -1.43 -19.95
CA GLU A 354 -25.93 -0.91 -21.32
C GLU A 354 -24.78 0.07 -21.59
N LEU A 355 -24.15 0.58 -20.53
CA LEU A 355 -23.08 1.57 -20.59
C LEU A 355 -21.72 1.00 -20.21
N SER A 356 -21.67 -0.27 -19.77
CA SER A 356 -20.49 -0.88 -19.21
C SER A 356 -19.71 -1.73 -20.21
N THR A 357 -18.39 -1.58 -20.23
CA THR A 357 -17.43 -2.50 -20.86
C THR A 357 -16.62 -3.19 -19.77
N GLU A 358 -16.47 -4.52 -19.87
CA GLU A 358 -15.71 -5.33 -18.92
C GLU A 358 -14.30 -5.60 -19.47
N HIS A 359 -13.27 -5.29 -18.68
CA HIS A 359 -11.85 -5.54 -18.94
C HIS A 359 -11.33 -6.56 -17.91
N PHE A 360 -11.73 -7.82 -18.05
CA PHE A 360 -11.61 -8.84 -17.01
C PHE A 360 -10.61 -9.94 -17.38
N ASP A 361 -9.66 -10.20 -16.48
CA ASP A 361 -8.67 -11.28 -16.58
C ASP A 361 -7.86 -11.30 -17.90
N ASP A 362 -7.78 -10.18 -18.62
CA ASP A 362 -6.93 -9.99 -19.79
C ASP A 362 -5.96 -8.83 -19.53
N TRP A 363 -4.76 -9.18 -19.06
CA TRP A 363 -3.75 -8.18 -18.70
C TRP A 363 -3.25 -7.40 -19.91
N THR A 364 -3.11 -8.05 -21.07
CA THR A 364 -2.61 -7.39 -22.29
C THR A 364 -3.62 -6.36 -22.78
N GLU A 365 -4.90 -6.71 -22.78
CA GLU A 365 -5.98 -5.79 -23.13
C GLU A 365 -6.06 -4.63 -22.12
N MET A 366 -5.99 -4.90 -20.81
CA MET A 366 -6.04 -3.84 -19.80
C MET A 366 -4.88 -2.86 -19.93
N GLN A 367 -3.65 -3.36 -20.15
CA GLN A 367 -2.47 -2.52 -20.43
C GLN A 367 -2.68 -1.66 -21.68
N LYS A 368 -3.23 -2.26 -22.75
CA LYS A 368 -3.55 -1.55 -23.99
C LYS A 368 -4.59 -0.47 -23.75
N PHE A 369 -5.67 -0.77 -23.05
CA PHE A 369 -6.70 0.20 -22.67
C PHE A 369 -6.08 1.36 -21.89
N ALA A 370 -5.31 1.07 -20.84
CA ALA A 370 -4.71 2.09 -20.00
C ALA A 370 -3.77 3.02 -20.80
N SER A 371 -2.97 2.45 -21.71
CA SER A 371 -2.10 3.20 -22.62
C SER A 371 -2.89 4.07 -23.59
N ASP A 372 -3.85 3.48 -24.31
CA ASP A 372 -4.66 4.18 -25.32
C ASP A 372 -5.49 5.31 -24.69
N ALA A 373 -5.99 5.10 -23.46
CA ALA A 373 -6.81 6.06 -22.73
C ALA A 373 -6.04 7.34 -22.35
N VAL A 374 -4.71 7.32 -22.28
CA VAL A 374 -3.91 8.52 -21.94
C VAL A 374 -4.23 9.67 -22.91
N THR A 375 -4.24 9.37 -24.22
CA THR A 375 -4.51 10.34 -25.28
C THR A 375 -5.89 10.21 -25.92
N GLY A 376 -6.45 8.99 -25.92
CA GLY A 376 -7.74 8.68 -26.51
C GLY A 376 -8.91 9.32 -25.76
N GLU A 377 -10.08 9.35 -26.38
CA GLU A 377 -11.34 9.67 -25.70
C GLU A 377 -11.90 8.41 -25.04
N VAL A 378 -12.51 8.57 -23.85
CA VAL A 378 -13.14 7.44 -23.15
C VAL A 378 -14.52 7.87 -22.68
N THR A 379 -15.52 7.04 -22.95
CA THR A 379 -16.94 7.28 -22.64
C THR A 379 -17.56 6.03 -22.03
N GLY A 380 -18.58 6.20 -21.19
CA GLY A 380 -19.26 5.06 -20.57
C GLY A 380 -18.60 4.63 -19.27
N ILE A 381 -18.82 3.37 -18.89
CA ILE A 381 -18.35 2.76 -17.65
C ILE A 381 -17.42 1.61 -18.00
N HIS A 382 -16.24 1.55 -17.40
CA HIS A 382 -15.26 0.51 -17.63
C HIS A 382 -14.98 -0.22 -16.33
N GLY A 383 -15.30 -1.51 -16.28
CA GLY A 383 -15.05 -2.39 -15.14
C GLY A 383 -13.73 -3.12 -15.28
N PHE A 384 -12.91 -3.12 -14.24
CA PHE A 384 -11.62 -3.82 -14.20
C PHE A 384 -11.60 -4.83 -13.06
N TYR A 385 -11.22 -6.06 -13.38
CA TYR A 385 -11.08 -7.16 -12.44
C TYR A 385 -9.97 -8.10 -12.92
N HIS A 386 -9.13 -8.53 -11.99
CA HIS A 386 -8.15 -9.58 -12.24
C HIS A 386 -8.14 -10.54 -11.06
N GLN A 387 -8.20 -11.84 -11.34
CA GLN A 387 -8.01 -12.87 -10.33
C GLN A 387 -6.59 -12.81 -9.75
N ASN A 388 -5.61 -12.43 -10.59
CA ASN A 388 -4.24 -12.24 -10.13
C ASN A 388 -4.11 -10.95 -9.32
N ILE A 389 -3.55 -11.06 -8.12
CA ILE A 389 -3.41 -9.94 -7.19
C ILE A 389 -2.47 -8.84 -7.69
N PHE A 390 -1.39 -9.19 -8.41
CA PHE A 390 -0.44 -8.20 -8.90
C PHE A 390 -1.11 -7.31 -9.95
N GLU A 391 -1.80 -7.93 -10.90
CA GLU A 391 -2.58 -7.26 -11.93
C GLU A 391 -3.71 -6.41 -11.32
N ALA A 392 -4.48 -6.98 -10.39
CA ALA A 392 -5.58 -6.31 -9.70
C ALA A 392 -5.12 -5.01 -9.02
N VAL A 393 -3.96 -5.03 -8.35
CA VAL A 393 -3.39 -3.87 -7.66
C VAL A 393 -2.80 -2.86 -8.65
N TYR A 394 -2.02 -3.33 -9.63
CA TYR A 394 -1.27 -2.47 -10.54
C TYR A 394 -2.16 -1.83 -11.61
N ALA A 395 -3.31 -2.43 -11.94
CA ALA A 395 -4.32 -1.82 -12.82
C ALA A 395 -4.70 -0.41 -12.38
N THR A 396 -4.89 -0.18 -11.08
CA THR A 396 -5.12 1.18 -10.55
C THR A 396 -4.00 2.14 -10.92
N ASN A 397 -2.73 1.73 -10.83
CA ASN A 397 -1.59 2.61 -11.12
C ASN A 397 -1.55 2.97 -12.60
N LEU A 398 -1.80 2.00 -13.49
CA LEU A 398 -1.86 2.26 -14.93
C LEU A 398 -3.03 3.19 -15.31
N LEU A 399 -4.20 2.98 -14.70
CA LEU A 399 -5.40 3.79 -14.95
C LEU A 399 -5.31 5.22 -14.40
N ILE A 400 -4.49 5.47 -13.37
CA ILE A 400 -4.32 6.83 -12.81
C ILE A 400 -3.87 7.81 -13.89
N ARG A 401 -3.00 7.39 -14.82
CA ARG A 401 -2.46 8.26 -15.88
C ARG A 401 -3.52 8.90 -16.77
N SER A 402 -4.62 8.18 -17.03
CA SER A 402 -5.69 8.64 -17.90
C SER A 402 -6.94 9.12 -17.16
N ALA A 403 -7.04 8.89 -15.84
CA ALA A 403 -8.13 9.35 -14.99
C ALA A 403 -7.94 10.81 -14.54
N ASP A 404 -9.03 11.55 -14.36
CA ASP A 404 -8.98 12.96 -13.94
C ASP A 404 -9.13 13.10 -12.41
N VAL A 405 -9.98 12.28 -11.78
CA VAL A 405 -10.21 12.29 -10.34
C VAL A 405 -10.20 10.87 -9.78
N LEU A 406 -9.40 10.63 -8.74
CA LEU A 406 -9.39 9.38 -7.99
C LEU A 406 -10.37 9.47 -6.81
N VAL A 407 -11.35 8.57 -6.77
CA VAL A 407 -12.29 8.42 -5.65
C VAL A 407 -11.81 7.26 -4.77
N THR A 408 -11.34 7.57 -3.57
CA THR A 408 -10.67 6.58 -2.72
C THR A 408 -10.74 6.91 -1.23
N LYS A 409 -10.49 5.92 -0.37
CA LYS A 409 -10.29 6.16 1.07
C LYS A 409 -8.91 6.81 1.31
N PRO A 410 -8.73 7.61 2.37
CA PRO A 410 -7.48 8.34 2.64
C PRO A 410 -6.35 7.48 3.20
N SER A 411 -6.02 6.40 2.50
CA SER A 411 -5.01 5.42 2.88
C SER A 411 -3.78 5.51 1.98
N GLU A 412 -3.27 4.41 1.45
CA GLU A 412 -2.06 4.38 0.63
C GLU A 412 -2.20 5.20 -0.66
N LEU A 413 -3.41 5.26 -1.24
CA LEU A 413 -3.70 6.07 -2.42
C LEU A 413 -3.81 7.58 -2.13
N ALA A 414 -3.80 8.01 -0.86
CA ALA A 414 -3.77 9.44 -0.52
C ALA A 414 -2.48 10.13 -1.01
N PHE A 415 -1.40 9.36 -1.20
CA PHE A 415 -0.08 9.87 -1.56
C PHE A 415 0.17 9.92 -3.08
N TYR A 416 -0.81 9.55 -3.90
CA TYR A 416 -0.65 9.49 -5.35
C TYR A 416 -0.93 10.84 -6.03
N PRO A 417 -0.15 11.25 -7.07
CA PRO A 417 -0.19 12.57 -7.69
C PRO A 417 -1.33 12.70 -8.71
N ILE A 418 -2.57 12.59 -8.24
CA ILE A 418 -3.81 12.78 -8.99
C ILE A 418 -4.78 13.60 -8.14
N PRO A 419 -5.66 14.44 -8.70
CA PRO A 419 -6.75 15.05 -7.93
C PRO A 419 -7.58 13.97 -7.23
N LYS A 420 -7.73 14.08 -5.90
CA LYS A 420 -8.38 13.03 -5.08
C LYS A 420 -9.68 13.52 -4.44
N LEU A 421 -10.75 12.73 -4.55
CA LEU A 421 -11.93 12.83 -3.72
C LEU A 421 -11.87 11.75 -2.62
N PHE A 422 -11.77 12.18 -1.37
CA PHE A 422 -11.74 11.24 -0.25
C PHE A 422 -13.13 10.88 0.25
N ILE A 423 -13.41 9.59 0.24
CA ILE A 423 -14.58 8.99 0.88
C ILE A 423 -14.23 8.53 2.30
N LYS A 424 -15.27 8.23 3.08
CA LYS A 424 -15.15 7.76 4.46
C LYS A 424 -14.12 6.64 4.62
N ARG A 425 -13.22 6.84 5.59
CA ARG A 425 -12.18 5.88 5.99
C ARG A 425 -12.72 4.65 6.72
N VAL A 426 -11.88 3.62 6.85
CA VAL A 426 -12.16 2.38 7.60
C VAL A 426 -11.47 2.40 8.98
N GLY A 427 -10.24 2.93 9.04
CA GLY A 427 -9.48 3.06 10.28
C GLY A 427 -9.33 4.52 10.70
N GLY A 428 -9.42 4.80 12.01
CA GLY A 428 -9.28 6.16 12.54
C GLY A 428 -7.97 6.88 12.20
N HIS A 429 -6.90 6.11 12.00
CA HIS A 429 -5.58 6.61 11.61
C HIS A 429 -5.54 7.16 10.17
N GLU A 430 -6.38 6.65 9.26
CA GLU A 430 -6.38 7.04 7.84
C GLU A 430 -6.81 8.50 7.62
N LYS A 431 -7.49 9.15 8.59
CA LYS A 431 -7.90 10.57 8.45
C LYS A 431 -6.73 11.50 8.14
N TRP A 432 -5.53 11.14 8.61
CA TRP A 432 -4.31 11.92 8.42
C TRP A 432 -3.84 11.93 6.96
N GLY A 433 -4.24 10.94 6.15
CA GLY A 433 -4.00 10.96 4.70
C GLY A 433 -4.81 12.05 4.00
N ALA A 434 -6.09 12.20 4.37
CA ALA A 434 -6.96 13.25 3.82
C ALA A 434 -6.50 14.64 4.23
N ILE A 435 -6.17 14.83 5.51
CA ILE A 435 -5.67 16.11 6.03
C ILE A 435 -4.42 16.55 5.26
N HIS A 436 -3.42 15.67 5.16
CA HIS A 436 -2.18 15.97 4.44
C HIS A 436 -2.43 16.34 2.98
N SER A 437 -3.27 15.55 2.27
CA SER A 437 -3.59 15.79 0.87
C SER A 437 -4.33 17.12 0.64
N ALA A 438 -5.24 17.47 1.55
CA ALA A 438 -5.94 18.75 1.52
C ALA A 438 -4.99 19.93 1.80
N GLU A 439 -4.05 19.78 2.74
CA GLU A 439 -3.04 20.80 3.05
C GLU A 439 -2.06 21.07 1.90
N ILE A 440 -1.68 20.02 1.14
CA ILE A 440 -0.84 20.17 -0.06
C ILE A 440 -1.64 20.44 -1.34
N GLY A 441 -2.97 20.55 -1.23
CA GLY A 441 -3.86 20.99 -2.30
C GLY A 441 -4.11 19.99 -3.43
N ASP A 442 -3.81 18.70 -3.23
CA ASP A 442 -3.98 17.65 -4.25
C ASP A 442 -5.15 16.68 -3.98
N GLY A 443 -5.90 16.92 -2.90
CA GLY A 443 -7.10 16.17 -2.56
C GLY A 443 -8.11 16.99 -1.76
N THR A 444 -9.33 16.46 -1.66
CA THR A 444 -10.39 17.08 -0.87
C THR A 444 -10.20 16.86 0.63
N LEU A 445 -11.06 17.47 1.45
CA LEU A 445 -11.33 16.95 2.79
C LEU A 445 -12.00 15.56 2.71
N GLU A 446 -11.97 14.81 3.80
CA GLU A 446 -12.69 13.52 3.91
C GLU A 446 -14.21 13.76 3.93
N CYS A 447 -14.92 13.31 2.90
CA CYS A 447 -16.38 13.32 2.86
C CYS A 447 -16.93 12.10 3.61
N GLN A 448 -17.54 12.34 4.77
CA GLN A 448 -17.96 11.28 5.70
C GLN A 448 -19.33 10.65 5.39
N ASP A 449 -20.11 11.26 4.49
CA ASP A 449 -21.43 10.81 4.09
C ASP A 449 -21.67 10.96 2.59
N ILE A 450 -22.71 10.30 2.09
CA ILE A 450 -23.06 10.27 0.66
C ILE A 450 -23.40 11.67 0.12
N PRO A 451 -24.25 12.50 0.79
CA PRO A 451 -24.55 13.84 0.30
C PRO A 451 -23.32 14.70 -0.01
N HIS A 452 -22.33 14.73 0.89
CA HIS A 452 -21.10 15.51 0.66
C HIS A 452 -20.23 14.93 -0.45
N VAL A 453 -20.18 13.60 -0.58
CA VAL A 453 -19.48 12.94 -1.70
C VAL A 453 -20.11 13.33 -3.03
N LEU A 454 -21.44 13.27 -3.14
CA LEU A 454 -22.15 13.66 -4.36
C LEU A 454 -22.02 15.16 -4.64
N GLN A 455 -22.03 16.00 -3.61
CA GLN A 455 -21.75 17.43 -3.76
C GLN A 455 -20.38 17.65 -4.41
N MET A 456 -19.34 16.97 -3.93
CA MET A 456 -18.00 17.10 -4.50
C MET A 456 -17.91 16.53 -5.93
N ILE A 457 -18.53 15.39 -6.22
CA ILE A 457 -18.61 14.86 -7.59
C ILE A 457 -19.25 15.89 -8.54
N ASN A 458 -20.40 16.45 -8.15
CA ASN A 458 -21.08 17.47 -8.94
C ASN A 458 -20.21 18.72 -9.11
N LEU A 459 -19.45 19.11 -8.08
CA LEU A 459 -18.53 20.24 -8.14
C LEU A 459 -17.40 19.96 -9.14
N PHE A 460 -16.77 18.78 -9.13
CA PHE A 460 -15.77 18.41 -10.14
C PHE A 460 -16.32 18.47 -11.57
N VAL A 461 -17.56 18.00 -11.78
CA VAL A 461 -18.20 18.02 -13.11
C VAL A 461 -18.50 19.45 -13.56
N SER A 462 -19.07 20.29 -12.69
CA SER A 462 -19.59 21.61 -13.06
C SER A 462 -18.59 22.77 -12.93
N ASP A 463 -17.67 22.72 -11.96
CA ASP A 463 -16.70 23.79 -11.72
C ASP A 463 -15.48 23.64 -12.64
N HIS A 464 -15.00 24.76 -13.17
CA HIS A 464 -13.86 24.80 -14.09
C HIS A 464 -12.51 25.04 -13.40
N ARG A 465 -12.49 25.33 -12.10
CA ARG A 465 -11.27 25.75 -11.37
C ARG A 465 -10.70 24.63 -10.52
N LEU A 466 -11.54 23.91 -9.79
CA LEU A 466 -11.13 22.93 -8.78
C LEU A 466 -10.14 21.88 -9.31
N LEU A 467 -10.43 21.29 -10.48
CA LEU A 467 -9.53 20.31 -11.10
C LEU A 467 -8.19 20.94 -11.48
N ASN A 468 -8.23 22.15 -12.07
CA ASN A 468 -7.04 22.85 -12.54
C ASN A 468 -6.15 23.25 -11.36
N ASP A 469 -6.74 23.81 -10.30
CA ASP A 469 -6.05 24.19 -9.07
C ASP A 469 -5.35 22.97 -8.44
N MET A 470 -6.04 21.81 -8.37
CA MET A 470 -5.43 20.57 -7.87
C MET A 470 -4.28 20.07 -8.78
N CYS A 471 -4.44 20.15 -10.11
CA CYS A 471 -3.38 19.78 -11.05
C CYS A 471 -2.15 20.68 -10.91
N ASP A 472 -2.35 21.99 -10.75
CA ASP A 472 -1.26 22.95 -10.61
C ASP A 472 -0.53 22.76 -9.27
N ASN A 473 -1.26 22.45 -8.18
CA ASN A 473 -0.65 22.05 -6.90
C ASN A 473 0.16 20.76 -7.03
N ILE A 474 -0.34 19.73 -7.74
CA ILE A 474 0.41 18.49 -7.98
C ILE A 474 1.72 18.79 -8.72
N ILE A 475 1.71 19.64 -9.74
CA ILE A 475 2.92 20.06 -10.46
C ILE A 475 3.88 20.80 -9.52
N ALA A 476 3.37 21.69 -8.67
CA ALA A 476 4.19 22.41 -7.68
C ALA A 476 4.81 21.43 -6.65
N ASN A 477 4.03 20.48 -6.16
CA ASN A 477 4.45 19.43 -5.22
C ASN A 477 5.53 18.52 -5.83
N LYS A 478 5.44 18.21 -7.14
CA LYS A 478 6.52 17.53 -7.86
C LYS A 478 7.81 18.34 -7.85
N LYS A 479 7.75 19.64 -8.15
CA LYS A 479 8.95 20.51 -8.12
C LYS A 479 9.58 20.57 -6.73
N ALA A 480 8.78 20.45 -5.67
CA ALA A 480 9.25 20.34 -4.30
C ALA A 480 9.78 18.94 -3.91
N GLY A 481 9.70 17.95 -4.81
CA GLY A 481 10.17 16.59 -4.60
C GLY A 481 9.32 15.77 -3.62
N ILE A 482 8.04 16.15 -3.45
CA ILE A 482 7.10 15.47 -2.53
C ILE A 482 6.85 14.03 -2.98
N TYR A 483 6.76 13.78 -4.28
CA TYR A 483 6.46 12.46 -4.84
C TYR A 483 7.68 11.56 -5.08
N ASP A 484 8.87 11.99 -4.65
CA ASP A 484 10.14 11.26 -4.89
C ASP A 484 10.45 10.18 -3.84
N GLY A 485 9.50 9.87 -2.95
CA GLY A 485 9.74 9.03 -1.78
C GLY A 485 10.26 7.65 -2.12
N ALA A 486 9.76 7.02 -3.18
CA ALA A 486 10.23 5.71 -3.60
C ALA A 486 11.71 5.74 -4.04
N TYR A 487 12.12 6.74 -4.82
CA TYR A 487 13.54 6.93 -5.21
C TYR A 487 14.41 7.14 -3.99
N LYS A 488 14.01 8.05 -3.09
CA LYS A 488 14.77 8.38 -1.88
C LYS A 488 14.90 7.17 -0.94
N VAL A 489 13.91 6.29 -0.89
CA VAL A 489 14.00 5.00 -0.17
C VAL A 489 15.02 4.07 -0.82
N VAL A 490 15.02 3.94 -2.16
CA VAL A 490 16.02 3.13 -2.87
C VAL A 490 17.42 3.68 -2.67
N GLU A 491 17.60 5.01 -2.76
CA GLU A 491 18.88 5.66 -2.44
C GLU A 491 19.31 5.36 -1.01
N LEU A 492 18.41 5.53 -0.03
CA LEU A 492 18.70 5.26 1.37
C LEU A 492 19.15 3.82 1.61
N ALA A 493 18.54 2.85 0.92
CA ALA A 493 18.89 1.44 1.04
C ALA A 493 20.23 1.11 0.37
N THR A 494 20.60 1.82 -0.70
CA THR A 494 21.73 1.47 -1.57
C THR A 494 22.99 2.30 -1.32
N ARG A 495 22.87 3.46 -0.63
CA ARG A 495 24.00 4.27 -0.15
C ARG A 495 25.00 3.40 0.63
N ARG A 496 26.29 3.61 0.38
CA ARG A 496 27.41 2.88 0.98
C ARG A 496 28.23 3.80 1.87
#